data_AF-A0AAE2PXG8-F1
#
_entry.id   AF-A0AAE2PXG8-F1
#
_cell.length_a   1.000
_cell.length_b   1.000
_cell.length_c   1.000
_cell.angle_alpha   90.00
_cell.angle_beta   90.00
_cell.angle_gamma   90.00
#
_symmetry.space_group_name_H-M   'P 1'
#
loop_
_entity.id
_entity.type
_entity.pdbx_description
1 polymer ?
#
loop_
_entity_poly.entity_id
_entity_poly.type
_entity_poly.pdbx_seq_one_letter_code
_entity_poly.pdbx_strand_id
1 'polypeptide(L)'
;MNLRQENLQFDLNSRFVSTREYAAGLVVVLNDLAPHLSYAERENLCFKKLGLKFDDVSEQAYIQAAVELTVCAHFARFFPDAFIYEEEVNPPKDVDCSFRVGNFKYNIEVKCADFSKKHAVDELEGFKIGALGRLADYDTFFSDLEELFSSDGRVLSRQRHMDNNLKDFLVSAHQKFSPDTPDSELNVLVVGCDDAMDMQKWHSYLYGSQGLFTLESYFDASSYSRVDLVVLTNLYHRHKDPNQKPLLHGHWQLVEAFCILCENPNSTKPDSTFLEFSRTIRHHNGGLHNHVVEGEAPDLILKGLAVPSYVADELQAKGVYYFQPAKSEPKEELK
;
A
#
# COMPACT_ATOMS: atom_id res chain seq x y z
N MET A 1 14.35 -26.73 28.03
CA MET A 1 15.45 -26.75 27.05
C MET A 1 15.51 -25.37 26.45
N ASN A 2 16.57 -24.61 26.70
CA ASN A 2 16.71 -23.20 26.31
C ASN A 2 16.69 -23.06 24.77
N LEU A 3 15.62 -22.49 24.22
CA LEU A 3 15.60 -21.90 22.88
C LEU A 3 16.53 -20.67 22.91
N ARG A 4 17.84 -20.91 22.82
CA ARG A 4 18.79 -19.83 22.53
C ARG A 4 18.41 -19.25 21.19
N GLN A 5 18.35 -17.92 21.14
CA GLN A 5 18.32 -17.09 19.95
C GLN A 5 19.23 -17.68 18.86
N GLU A 6 18.67 -18.49 17.96
CA GLU A 6 19.28 -18.71 16.66
C GLU A 6 19.02 -17.43 15.88
N ASN A 7 19.98 -16.50 15.96
CA ASN A 7 20.11 -15.49 14.92
C ASN A 7 20.05 -16.24 13.59
N LEU A 8 19.04 -15.94 12.76
CA LEU A 8 19.00 -16.37 11.37
C LEU A 8 20.16 -15.68 10.64
N GLN A 9 21.38 -16.18 10.83
CA GLN A 9 22.52 -15.91 9.96
C GLN A 9 22.33 -16.77 8.71
N PHE A 10 21.34 -16.43 7.89
CA PHE A 10 21.45 -16.78 6.49
C PHE A 10 22.44 -15.78 5.87
N ASP A 11 23.38 -16.28 5.07
CA ASP A 11 23.87 -15.47 3.96
C ASP A 11 22.63 -15.20 3.09
N LEU A 12 21.97 -14.08 3.35
CA LEU A 12 20.76 -13.66 2.65
C LEU A 12 21.16 -13.46 1.19
N ASN A 13 20.99 -14.50 0.38
CA ASN A 13 21.31 -14.46 -1.04
C ASN A 13 20.24 -13.73 -1.85
N SER A 14 19.19 -13.22 -1.20
CA SER A 14 18.14 -12.44 -1.83
C SER A 14 18.67 -11.07 -2.25
N ARG A 15 18.60 -10.77 -3.56
CA ARG A 15 19.03 -9.46 -4.10
C ARG A 15 18.24 -8.28 -3.55
N PHE A 16 17.05 -8.54 -3.02
CA PHE A 16 16.16 -7.51 -2.48
C PHE A 16 16.55 -7.06 -1.07
N VAL A 17 17.32 -7.88 -0.33
CA VAL A 17 17.88 -7.50 0.96
C VAL A 17 19.19 -6.74 0.74
N SER A 18 19.08 -5.47 0.34
CA SER A 18 20.20 -4.72 -0.21
C SER A 18 20.99 -3.85 0.79
N THR A 19 20.55 -3.74 2.05
CA THR A 19 21.27 -2.98 3.10
C THR A 19 21.29 -3.73 4.43
N ARG A 20 22.27 -3.41 5.30
CA ARG A 20 22.36 -3.99 6.65
C ARG A 20 21.18 -3.62 7.53
N GLU A 21 20.71 -2.38 7.45
CA GLU A 21 19.54 -1.90 8.20
C GLU A 21 18.28 -2.66 7.77
N TYR A 22 18.08 -2.82 6.46
CA TYR A 22 16.94 -3.56 5.92
C TYR A 22 16.98 -5.05 6.31
N ALA A 23 18.16 -5.68 6.26
CA ALA A 23 18.36 -7.05 6.73
C ALA A 23 18.05 -7.21 8.23
N ALA A 24 18.53 -6.28 9.07
CA ALA A 24 18.27 -6.29 10.50
C ALA A 24 16.76 -6.14 10.80
N GLY A 25 16.07 -5.23 10.10
CA GLY A 25 14.62 -5.07 10.20
C GLY A 25 13.86 -6.33 9.82
N LEU A 26 14.25 -7.01 8.72
CA LEU A 26 13.66 -8.28 8.29
C LEU A 26 13.79 -9.35 9.38
N VAL A 27 14.97 -9.49 9.99
CA VAL A 27 15.18 -10.47 11.07
C VAL A 27 14.26 -10.18 12.26
N VAL A 28 14.06 -8.91 12.62
CA VAL A 28 13.15 -8.54 13.71
C VAL A 28 11.72 -8.96 13.39
N VAL A 29 11.18 -8.60 12.22
CA VAL A 29 9.78 -8.95 11.90
C VAL A 29 9.53 -10.44 11.70
N LEU A 30 10.52 -11.18 11.19
CA LEU A 30 10.45 -12.63 11.13
C LEU A 30 10.38 -13.24 12.53
N ASN A 31 11.10 -12.68 13.49
CA ASN A 31 11.06 -13.14 14.88
C ASN A 31 9.78 -12.72 15.60
N ASP A 32 9.22 -11.55 15.28
CA ASP A 32 7.94 -11.10 15.82
C ASP A 32 6.79 -12.02 15.33
N LEU A 33 6.84 -12.49 14.08
CA LEU A 33 5.82 -13.38 13.52
C LEU A 33 6.04 -14.87 13.86
N ALA A 34 7.29 -15.32 14.04
CA ALA A 34 7.66 -16.73 14.21
C ALA A 34 6.87 -17.52 15.27
N PRO A 35 6.47 -16.96 16.44
CA PRO A 35 5.67 -17.70 17.43
C PRO A 35 4.30 -18.14 16.92
N HIS A 36 3.80 -17.52 15.85
CA HIS A 36 2.47 -17.76 15.27
C HIS A 36 2.52 -18.65 14.02
N LEU A 37 3.71 -19.11 13.62
CA LEU A 37 3.92 -19.94 12.43
C LEU A 37 4.30 -21.36 12.82
N SER A 38 3.72 -22.33 12.12
CA SER A 38 4.28 -23.67 12.02
C SER A 38 5.63 -23.66 11.31
N TYR A 39 6.38 -24.75 11.45
CA TYR A 39 7.64 -24.94 10.74
C TYR A 39 7.46 -24.82 9.21
N ALA A 40 6.38 -25.40 8.67
CA ALA A 40 6.10 -25.40 7.24
C ALA A 40 5.76 -23.99 6.71
N GLU A 41 4.97 -23.21 7.46
CA GLU A 41 4.66 -21.82 7.12
C GLU A 41 5.93 -20.95 7.16
N ARG A 42 6.80 -21.16 8.16
CA ARG A 42 8.06 -20.43 8.26
C ARG A 42 9.01 -20.75 7.11
N GLU A 43 9.15 -22.02 6.72
CA GLU A 43 9.94 -22.38 5.53
C GLU A 43 9.35 -21.81 4.25
N ASN A 44 8.01 -21.87 4.09
CA ASN A 44 7.32 -21.31 2.94
C ASN A 44 7.55 -19.79 2.83
N LEU A 45 7.36 -19.05 3.92
CA LEU A 45 7.58 -17.61 3.99
C LEU A 45 9.03 -17.25 3.66
N CYS A 46 10.00 -17.82 4.37
CA CYS A 46 11.41 -17.47 4.22
C CYS A 46 11.99 -17.90 2.87
N PHE A 47 11.69 -19.11 2.40
CA PHE A 47 12.40 -19.69 1.26
C PHE A 47 11.63 -19.62 -0.04
N LYS A 48 10.30 -19.64 -0.03
CA LYS A 48 9.49 -19.60 -1.25
C LYS A 48 8.88 -18.23 -1.53
N LYS A 49 8.36 -17.54 -0.52
CA LYS A 49 7.78 -16.20 -0.69
C LYS A 49 8.86 -15.12 -0.78
N LEU A 50 9.81 -15.13 0.16
CA LEU A 50 10.88 -14.11 0.26
C LEU A 50 12.19 -14.48 -0.47
N GLY A 51 12.36 -15.73 -0.91
CA GLY A 51 13.55 -16.18 -1.65
C GLY A 51 14.86 -15.98 -0.87
N LEU A 52 14.85 -16.08 0.46
CA LEU A 52 16.04 -15.75 1.29
C LEU A 52 17.20 -16.74 1.11
N LYS A 53 16.90 -17.95 0.60
CA LYS A 53 17.89 -19.02 0.40
C LYS A 53 18.36 -19.12 -1.06
N PHE A 54 17.42 -19.07 -2.00
CA PHE A 54 17.66 -19.16 -3.43
C PHE A 54 17.03 -17.90 -4.03
N ASP A 55 17.79 -17.06 -4.72
CA ASP A 55 17.31 -15.79 -5.30
C ASP A 55 16.40 -16.03 -6.52
N ASP A 56 15.33 -16.81 -6.34
CA ASP A 56 14.48 -17.36 -7.39
C ASP A 56 13.08 -16.74 -7.44
N VAL A 57 12.81 -15.75 -6.59
CA VAL A 57 11.54 -15.01 -6.55
C VAL A 57 11.57 -13.78 -7.45
N SER A 58 10.44 -13.49 -8.10
CA SER A 58 10.28 -12.22 -8.83
C SER A 58 10.19 -11.05 -7.85
N GLU A 59 10.53 -9.84 -8.32
CA GLU A 59 10.41 -8.64 -7.49
C GLU A 59 8.98 -8.41 -7.01
N GLN A 60 7.99 -8.60 -7.89
CA GLN A 60 6.59 -8.48 -7.52
C GLN A 60 6.20 -9.45 -6.40
N ALA A 61 6.61 -10.72 -6.50
CA ALA A 61 6.34 -11.73 -5.47
C ALA A 61 7.03 -11.39 -4.15
N TYR A 62 8.29 -10.94 -4.22
CA TYR A 62 9.04 -10.49 -3.05
C TYR A 62 8.35 -9.31 -2.36
N ILE A 63 7.98 -8.26 -3.10
CA ILE A 63 7.37 -7.06 -2.53
C ILE A 63 5.99 -7.39 -1.95
N GLN A 64 5.16 -8.19 -2.62
CA GLN A 64 3.88 -8.66 -2.06
C GLN A 64 4.12 -9.35 -0.70
N ALA A 65 5.06 -10.30 -0.64
CA ALA A 65 5.39 -11.01 0.59
C ALA A 65 5.99 -10.10 1.68
N ALA A 66 6.78 -9.10 1.30
CA ALA A 66 7.37 -8.15 2.24
C ALA A 66 6.32 -7.22 2.86
N VAL A 67 5.35 -6.76 2.06
CA VAL A 67 4.19 -5.98 2.54
C VAL A 67 3.33 -6.83 3.48
N GLU A 68 2.97 -8.06 3.07
CA GLU A 68 2.25 -9.03 3.93
C GLU A 68 2.98 -9.22 5.27
N LEU A 69 4.27 -9.55 5.24
CA LEU A 69 5.07 -9.77 6.44
C LEU A 69 5.11 -8.54 7.34
N THR A 70 5.29 -7.34 6.80
CA THR A 70 5.32 -6.12 7.61
C THR A 70 4.00 -5.87 8.34
N VAL A 71 2.86 -6.13 7.68
CA VAL A 71 1.53 -5.99 8.28
C VAL A 71 1.29 -7.08 9.32
N CYS A 72 1.51 -8.34 8.99
CA CYS A 72 1.30 -9.46 9.90
C CYS A 72 2.20 -9.37 11.13
N ALA A 73 3.48 -9.04 10.95
CA ALA A 73 4.41 -8.90 12.06
C ALA A 73 4.06 -7.72 12.99
N HIS A 74 3.51 -6.62 12.46
CA HIS A 74 3.01 -5.53 13.29
C HIS A 74 1.92 -6.01 14.25
N PHE A 75 0.89 -6.68 13.73
CA PHE A 75 -0.20 -7.14 14.58
C PHE A 75 0.21 -8.30 15.50
N ALA A 76 1.07 -9.22 15.04
CA ALA A 76 1.65 -10.26 15.88
C ALA A 76 2.44 -9.66 17.07
N ARG A 77 3.23 -8.62 16.83
CA ARG A 77 4.02 -7.95 17.87
C ARG A 77 3.16 -7.23 18.90
N PHE A 78 2.15 -6.49 18.47
CA PHE A 78 1.36 -5.63 19.35
C PHE A 78 0.17 -6.35 19.99
N PHE A 79 -0.31 -7.45 19.39
CA PHE A 79 -1.45 -8.24 19.87
C PHE A 79 -1.18 -9.75 19.88
N PRO A 80 -0.06 -10.22 20.45
CA PRO A 80 0.43 -11.59 20.29
C PRO A 80 -0.59 -12.64 20.77
N ASP A 81 -1.22 -12.43 21.93
CA ASP A 81 -2.11 -13.43 22.54
C ASP A 81 -3.39 -13.69 21.72
N ALA A 82 -3.76 -12.77 20.82
CA ALA A 82 -4.98 -12.85 20.03
C ALA A 82 -4.74 -12.74 18.52
N PHE A 83 -3.48 -12.81 18.09
CA PHE A 83 -3.11 -12.81 16.67
C PHE A 83 -3.19 -14.22 16.09
N ILE A 84 -3.73 -14.33 14.87
CA ILE A 84 -3.83 -15.57 14.11
C ILE A 84 -3.29 -15.31 12.70
N TYR A 85 -2.30 -16.08 12.29
CA TYR A 85 -1.76 -16.07 10.93
C TYR A 85 -2.65 -16.93 10.03
N GLU A 86 -2.98 -16.45 8.82
CA GLU A 86 -3.77 -17.19 7.83
C GLU A 86 -5.09 -17.79 8.41
N GLU A 87 -5.89 -16.98 9.13
CA GLU A 87 -7.16 -17.48 9.71
C GLU A 87 -8.20 -17.79 8.63
N GLU A 88 -8.76 -19.01 8.68
CA GLU A 88 -9.81 -19.47 7.77
C GLU A 88 -11.19 -18.86 8.13
N VAL A 89 -11.39 -17.57 7.89
CA VAL A 89 -12.65 -16.88 8.24
C VAL A 89 -13.79 -17.14 7.25
N ASN A 90 -13.48 -17.48 6.00
CA ASN A 90 -14.46 -17.93 4.99
C ASN A 90 -13.82 -19.00 4.07
N PRO A 91 -13.69 -20.26 4.56
CA PRO A 91 -13.07 -21.34 3.80
C PRO A 91 -13.67 -21.47 2.38
N PRO A 92 -12.85 -21.77 1.35
CA PRO A 92 -11.49 -22.30 1.43
C PRO A 92 -10.39 -21.24 1.28
N LYS A 93 -10.70 -19.95 1.50
CA LYS A 93 -9.71 -18.88 1.38
C LYS A 93 -9.47 -18.22 2.73
N ASP A 94 -8.21 -17.90 2.97
CA ASP A 94 -7.76 -17.39 4.27
C ASP A 94 -7.36 -15.93 4.13
N VAL A 95 -7.66 -15.14 5.15
CA VAL A 95 -7.15 -13.77 5.26
C VAL A 95 -5.70 -13.83 5.70
N ASP A 96 -4.86 -12.86 5.33
CA ASP A 96 -3.42 -12.94 5.64
C ASP A 96 -3.14 -12.94 7.15
N CYS A 97 -3.97 -12.25 7.94
CA CYS A 97 -4.02 -12.44 9.38
C CYS A 97 -5.33 -11.94 9.99
N SER A 98 -5.54 -12.27 11.26
CA SER A 98 -6.52 -11.60 12.10
C SER A 98 -5.94 -11.31 13.49
N PHE A 99 -6.56 -10.37 14.19
CA PHE A 99 -6.22 -10.09 15.58
C PHE A 99 -7.41 -9.53 16.34
N ARG A 100 -7.29 -9.46 17.68
CA ARG A 100 -8.31 -8.86 18.55
C ARG A 100 -7.75 -7.77 19.46
N VAL A 101 -8.60 -6.78 19.74
CA VAL A 101 -8.37 -5.75 20.76
C VAL A 101 -9.61 -5.68 21.62
N GLY A 102 -9.51 -6.18 22.85
CA GLY A 102 -10.68 -6.38 23.72
C GLY A 102 -11.73 -7.26 23.03
N ASN A 103 -12.93 -6.71 22.81
CA ASN A 103 -14.04 -7.41 22.14
C ASN A 103 -14.04 -7.26 20.62
N PHE A 104 -13.15 -6.44 20.06
CA PHE A 104 -13.11 -6.19 18.62
C PHE A 104 -12.22 -7.21 17.91
N LYS A 105 -12.66 -7.69 16.73
CA LYS A 105 -11.89 -8.56 15.84
C LYS A 105 -11.64 -7.83 14.52
N TYR A 106 -10.46 -8.02 13.96
CA TYR A 106 -10.07 -7.44 12.69
C TYR A 106 -9.52 -8.53 11.77
N ASN A 107 -10.11 -8.67 10.58
CA ASN A 107 -9.63 -9.58 9.55
C ASN A 107 -8.89 -8.77 8.49
N ILE A 108 -7.64 -9.13 8.22
CA ILE A 108 -6.74 -8.33 7.39
C ILE A 108 -6.38 -9.11 6.13
N GLU A 109 -6.74 -8.55 4.98
CA GLU A 109 -6.23 -8.97 3.67
C GLU A 109 -5.24 -7.92 3.16
N VAL A 110 -4.11 -8.35 2.64
CA VAL A 110 -3.03 -7.50 2.14
C VAL A 110 -2.87 -7.71 0.64
N LYS A 111 -2.94 -6.62 -0.12
CA LYS A 111 -2.69 -6.61 -1.56
C LYS A 111 -1.63 -5.58 -1.91
N CYS A 112 -0.80 -5.93 -2.89
CA CYS A 112 0.24 -5.06 -3.40
C CYS A 112 0.17 -5.05 -4.93
N ALA A 113 0.07 -3.88 -5.51
CA ALA A 113 0.00 -3.76 -6.96
C ALA A 113 1.37 -3.94 -7.62
N ASP A 114 1.36 -4.43 -8.85
CA ASP A 114 2.55 -4.49 -9.68
C ASP A 114 2.76 -3.15 -10.41
N PHE A 115 3.69 -2.37 -9.88
CA PHE A 115 4.11 -1.10 -10.47
C PHE A 115 5.19 -1.24 -11.54
N SER A 116 5.68 -2.45 -11.88
CA SER A 116 6.76 -2.63 -12.87
C SER A 116 6.47 -1.95 -14.22
N LYS A 117 5.24 -2.08 -14.74
CA LYS A 117 4.84 -1.40 -15.98
C LYS A 117 4.71 0.12 -15.83
N LYS A 118 4.37 0.61 -14.63
CA LYS A 118 4.37 2.05 -14.35
C LYS A 118 5.81 2.55 -14.35
N HIS A 119 6.71 1.89 -13.63
CA HIS A 119 8.14 2.24 -13.57
C HIS A 119 8.77 2.28 -14.96
N ALA A 120 8.49 1.27 -15.79
CA ALA A 120 8.97 1.25 -17.17
C ALA A 120 8.50 2.45 -18.01
N VAL A 121 7.29 2.98 -17.76
CA VAL A 121 6.80 4.20 -18.41
C VAL A 121 7.43 5.44 -17.79
N ASP A 122 7.55 5.50 -16.45
CA ASP A 122 8.11 6.64 -15.74
C ASP A 122 9.60 6.85 -16.02
N GLU A 123 10.32 5.78 -16.39
CA GLU A 123 11.72 5.82 -16.86
C GLU A 123 11.88 6.32 -18.30
N LEU A 124 10.81 6.37 -19.10
CA LEU A 124 10.88 6.93 -20.46
C LEU A 124 11.11 8.44 -20.43
N GLU A 125 11.93 8.93 -21.34
CA GLU A 125 12.06 10.37 -21.61
C GLU A 125 10.80 10.93 -22.27
N GLY A 126 10.51 12.20 -22.02
CA GLY A 126 9.39 12.92 -22.61
C GLY A 126 8.23 13.17 -21.66
N PHE A 127 7.13 13.63 -22.23
CA PHE A 127 5.93 14.01 -21.49
C PHE A 127 5.09 12.79 -21.17
N LYS A 128 4.42 12.83 -20.02
CA LYS A 128 3.60 11.73 -19.52
C LYS A 128 2.23 12.28 -19.18
N ILE A 129 1.20 11.58 -19.63
CA ILE A 129 -0.17 11.92 -19.30
C ILE A 129 -0.86 10.73 -18.66
N GLY A 130 -1.52 11.01 -17.54
CA GLY A 130 -2.32 10.04 -16.82
C GLY A 130 -3.71 10.59 -16.59
N ALA A 131 -4.70 9.71 -16.63
CA ALA A 131 -6.08 10.00 -16.33
C ALA A 131 -6.68 8.84 -15.53
N LEU A 132 -7.86 9.07 -14.94
CA LEU A 132 -8.68 7.97 -14.45
C LEU A 132 -9.13 7.13 -15.65
N GLY A 133 -8.97 5.80 -15.58
CA GLY A 133 -9.21 4.88 -16.71
C GLY A 133 -10.64 4.92 -17.27
N ARG A 134 -11.58 5.39 -16.46
CA ARG A 134 -13.01 5.51 -16.76
C ARG A 134 -13.43 6.81 -17.45
N LEU A 135 -12.50 7.65 -17.88
CA LEU A 135 -12.82 8.84 -18.70
C LEU A 135 -13.07 8.43 -20.15
N ALA A 136 -14.33 8.52 -20.59
CA ALA A 136 -14.79 8.05 -21.90
C ALA A 136 -14.00 8.67 -23.08
N ASP A 137 -13.63 9.94 -22.96
CA ASP A 137 -12.95 10.68 -24.04
C ASP A 137 -11.41 10.64 -23.92
N TYR A 138 -10.85 9.82 -23.02
CA TYR A 138 -9.41 9.80 -22.76
C TYR A 138 -8.59 9.38 -24.00
N ASP A 139 -9.07 8.39 -24.75
CA ASP A 139 -8.36 7.93 -25.95
C ASP A 139 -8.29 9.01 -27.01
N THR A 140 -9.40 9.71 -27.27
CA THR A 140 -9.47 10.83 -28.21
C THR A 140 -8.57 11.98 -27.74
N PHE A 141 -8.70 12.38 -26.48
CA PHE A 141 -7.87 13.44 -25.90
C PHE A 141 -6.37 13.11 -25.95
N PHE A 142 -6.00 11.85 -25.70
CA PHE A 142 -4.62 11.41 -25.83
C PHE A 142 -4.13 11.52 -27.28
N SER A 143 -4.92 11.05 -28.25
CA SER A 143 -4.54 11.14 -29.67
C SER A 143 -4.35 12.58 -30.13
N ASP A 144 -5.21 13.50 -29.71
CA ASP A 144 -5.08 14.92 -30.03
C ASP A 144 -3.78 15.52 -29.45
N LEU A 145 -3.43 15.16 -28.21
CA LEU A 145 -2.18 15.58 -27.60
C LEU A 145 -0.97 14.90 -28.25
N GLU A 146 -1.05 13.61 -28.56
CA GLU A 146 0.06 12.88 -29.19
C GLU A 146 0.42 13.49 -30.54
N GLU A 147 -0.57 13.90 -31.34
CA GLU A 147 -0.35 14.63 -32.60
C GLU A 147 0.38 15.96 -32.36
N LEU A 148 -0.08 16.74 -31.36
CA LEU A 148 0.53 18.02 -31.00
C LEU A 148 1.99 17.85 -30.55
N PHE A 149 2.28 16.93 -29.63
CA PHE A 149 3.63 16.72 -29.12
C PHE A 149 4.57 16.14 -30.19
N SER A 150 4.06 15.24 -31.03
CA SER A 150 4.82 14.67 -32.14
C SER A 150 5.22 15.73 -33.17
N SER A 151 4.38 16.75 -33.38
CA SER A 151 4.70 17.87 -34.29
C SER A 151 5.92 18.69 -33.84
N ASP A 152 6.22 18.70 -32.55
CA ASP A 152 7.38 19.35 -31.93
C ASP A 152 8.56 18.38 -31.66
N GLY A 153 8.48 17.13 -32.16
CA GLY A 153 9.51 16.11 -31.95
C GLY A 153 9.59 15.58 -30.51
N ARG A 154 8.52 15.76 -29.72
CA ARG A 154 8.45 15.34 -28.32
C ARG A 154 7.63 14.05 -28.21
N VAL A 155 8.09 13.14 -27.35
CA VAL A 155 7.36 11.89 -27.06
C VAL A 155 6.33 12.15 -25.96
N LEU A 156 5.10 11.66 -26.17
CA LEU A 156 4.05 11.61 -25.17
C LEU A 156 3.75 10.15 -24.81
N SER A 157 3.85 9.80 -23.52
CA SER A 157 3.58 8.45 -23.02
C SER A 157 2.32 8.40 -22.16
N ARG A 158 1.53 7.32 -22.30
CA ARG A 158 0.37 7.04 -21.43
C ARG A 158 0.82 6.47 -20.10
N GLN A 159 0.49 7.13 -19.00
CA GLN A 159 0.57 6.50 -17.68
C GLN A 159 -0.51 5.44 -17.53
N ARG A 160 -0.14 4.33 -16.90
CA ARG A 160 -1.06 3.24 -16.59
C ARG A 160 -1.93 3.61 -15.40
N HIS A 161 -3.24 3.45 -15.55
CA HIS A 161 -4.22 3.52 -14.46
C HIS A 161 -4.42 2.14 -13.84
N MET A 162 -4.74 2.11 -12.55
CA MET A 162 -4.85 0.88 -11.74
C MET A 162 -6.21 0.78 -11.02
N ASP A 163 -7.24 1.48 -11.49
CA ASP A 163 -8.59 1.39 -10.95
C ASP A 163 -9.13 -0.06 -10.99
N ASN A 164 -8.93 -0.75 -12.11
CA ASN A 164 -9.28 -2.17 -12.27
C ASN A 164 -8.52 -3.07 -11.29
N ASN A 165 -7.26 -2.76 -10.99
CA ASN A 165 -6.51 -3.50 -9.98
C ASN A 165 -7.13 -3.33 -8.58
N LEU A 166 -7.50 -2.11 -8.19
CA LEU A 166 -8.16 -1.88 -6.90
C LEU A 166 -9.52 -2.58 -6.83
N LYS A 167 -10.31 -2.53 -7.90
CA LYS A 167 -11.56 -3.30 -8.01
C LYS A 167 -11.32 -4.80 -7.85
N ASP A 168 -10.33 -5.36 -8.54
CA ASP A 168 -9.98 -6.79 -8.42
C ASP A 168 -9.51 -7.15 -6.99
N PHE A 169 -8.79 -6.24 -6.31
CA PHE A 169 -8.40 -6.41 -4.92
C PHE A 169 -9.59 -6.43 -3.97
N LEU A 170 -10.52 -5.49 -4.12
CA LEU A 170 -11.76 -5.44 -3.35
C LEU A 170 -12.61 -6.71 -3.54
N VAL A 171 -12.79 -7.17 -4.78
CA VAL A 171 -13.53 -8.41 -5.09
C VAL A 171 -12.81 -9.63 -4.54
N SER A 172 -11.49 -9.70 -4.65
CA SER A 172 -10.68 -10.78 -4.07
C SER A 172 -10.79 -10.83 -2.55
N ALA A 173 -10.73 -9.68 -1.88
CA ALA A 173 -10.83 -9.58 -0.42
C ALA A 173 -12.26 -9.94 0.05
N HIS A 174 -13.29 -9.46 -0.64
CA HIS A 174 -14.68 -9.86 -0.38
C HIS A 174 -14.87 -11.37 -0.36
N GLN A 175 -14.23 -12.11 -1.28
CA GLN A 175 -14.34 -13.57 -1.33
C GLN A 175 -13.68 -14.27 -0.12
N LYS A 176 -12.71 -13.61 0.54
CA LYS A 176 -12.02 -14.12 1.73
C LYS A 176 -12.74 -13.77 3.03
N PHE A 177 -13.53 -12.70 3.04
CA PHE A 177 -14.24 -12.26 4.24
C PHE A 177 -15.58 -13.01 4.42
N SER A 178 -15.93 -13.29 5.68
CA SER A 178 -17.23 -13.88 6.03
C SER A 178 -18.37 -12.93 5.63
N PRO A 179 -19.48 -13.44 5.06
CA PRO A 179 -20.67 -12.62 4.79
C PRO A 179 -21.33 -12.08 6.05
N ASP A 180 -21.24 -12.83 7.14
CA ASP A 180 -21.90 -12.53 8.41
C ASP A 180 -20.81 -12.30 9.46
N THR A 181 -20.63 -11.03 9.86
CA THR A 181 -19.71 -10.63 10.92
C THR A 181 -20.45 -9.75 11.93
N PRO A 182 -20.19 -9.88 13.25
CA PRO A 182 -20.82 -9.02 14.25
C PRO A 182 -20.36 -7.56 14.13
N ASP A 183 -21.06 -6.64 14.77
CA ASP A 183 -20.74 -5.20 14.76
C ASP A 183 -19.33 -4.89 15.26
N SER A 184 -18.79 -5.74 16.16
CA SER A 184 -17.44 -5.62 16.70
C SER A 184 -16.37 -6.29 15.82
N GLU A 185 -16.67 -6.64 14.58
CA GLU A 185 -15.72 -7.26 13.65
C GLU A 185 -15.61 -6.45 12.36
N LEU A 186 -14.38 -6.10 11.98
CA LEU A 186 -14.07 -5.30 10.79
C LEU A 186 -13.24 -6.10 9.80
N ASN A 187 -13.62 -6.04 8.52
CA ASN A 187 -12.86 -6.60 7.42
C ASN A 187 -12.06 -5.50 6.71
N VAL A 188 -10.74 -5.63 6.73
CA VAL A 188 -9.81 -4.58 6.30
C VAL A 188 -8.97 -5.07 5.13
N LEU A 189 -8.99 -4.32 4.03
CA LEU A 189 -8.07 -4.50 2.91
C LEU A 189 -6.90 -3.50 3.04
N VAL A 190 -5.68 -3.99 3.24
CA VAL A 190 -4.46 -3.18 3.19
C VAL A 190 -3.90 -3.20 1.77
N VAL A 191 -3.56 -2.03 1.23
CA VAL A 191 -3.02 -1.89 -0.13
C VAL A 191 -1.66 -1.19 -0.10
N GLY A 192 -0.63 -1.89 -0.56
CA GLY A 192 0.71 -1.35 -0.77
C GLY A 192 0.78 -0.45 -2.01
N CYS A 193 1.14 0.81 -1.82
CA CYS A 193 1.29 1.86 -2.82
C CYS A 193 2.75 2.31 -2.94
N ASP A 194 3.13 2.75 -4.14
CA ASP A 194 4.47 3.24 -4.47
C ASP A 194 4.66 4.68 -3.99
N ASP A 195 4.52 5.70 -4.82
CA ASP A 195 4.79 7.07 -4.38
C ASP A 195 3.56 7.81 -3.81
N ALA A 196 3.76 9.05 -3.34
CA ALA A 196 2.69 9.87 -2.79
C ALA A 196 1.62 10.23 -3.83
N MET A 197 2.01 10.35 -5.11
CA MET A 197 1.08 10.59 -6.21
C MET A 197 0.28 9.33 -6.54
N ASP A 198 0.88 8.15 -6.45
CA ASP A 198 0.15 6.90 -6.53
C ASP A 198 -0.85 6.80 -5.39
N MET A 199 -0.47 7.06 -4.14
CA MET A 199 -1.45 7.07 -3.03
C MET A 199 -2.62 8.02 -3.28
N GLN A 200 -2.38 9.20 -3.87
CA GLN A 200 -3.44 10.09 -4.32
C GLN A 200 -4.34 9.47 -5.39
N LYS A 201 -3.75 8.79 -6.39
CA LYS A 201 -4.51 8.07 -7.43
C LYS A 201 -5.34 6.94 -6.84
N TRP A 202 -4.77 6.13 -5.95
CA TRP A 202 -5.47 5.04 -5.25
C TRP A 202 -6.63 5.56 -4.39
N HIS A 203 -6.43 6.67 -3.68
CA HIS A 203 -7.50 7.37 -2.98
C HIS A 203 -8.60 7.85 -3.96
N SER A 204 -8.22 8.42 -5.10
CA SER A 204 -9.17 8.84 -6.16
C SER A 204 -9.88 7.67 -6.86
N TYR A 205 -9.30 6.47 -6.89
CA TYR A 205 -10.01 5.28 -7.38
C TYR A 205 -11.18 4.90 -6.46
N LEU A 206 -11.06 5.17 -5.14
CA LEU A 206 -12.14 4.99 -4.17
C LEU A 206 -13.13 6.16 -4.19
N TYR A 207 -12.67 7.40 -4.02
CA TYR A 207 -13.56 8.55 -3.76
C TYR A 207 -13.63 9.60 -4.88
N GLY A 208 -12.82 9.48 -5.92
CA GLY A 208 -12.90 10.36 -7.10
C GLY A 208 -14.19 10.13 -7.88
N SER A 209 -14.41 10.91 -8.95
CA SER A 209 -15.60 10.77 -9.81
C SER A 209 -15.86 9.31 -10.21
N GLN A 210 -17.06 8.79 -9.96
CA GLN A 210 -17.46 7.39 -10.16
C GLN A 210 -16.58 6.35 -9.43
N GLY A 211 -15.87 6.73 -8.38
CA GLY A 211 -15.01 5.83 -7.61
C GLY A 211 -15.77 4.71 -6.92
N LEU A 212 -15.04 3.66 -6.53
CA LEU A 212 -15.61 2.44 -5.94
C LEU A 212 -16.38 2.72 -4.63
N PHE A 213 -16.02 3.77 -3.90
CA PHE A 213 -16.67 4.22 -2.67
C PHE A 213 -17.55 5.44 -2.92
N THR A 214 -18.21 5.50 -4.07
CA THR A 214 -19.18 6.55 -4.41
C THR A 214 -20.52 5.94 -4.83
N LEU A 215 -21.59 6.74 -4.74
CA LEU A 215 -22.94 6.32 -5.18
C LEU A 215 -23.00 6.00 -6.68
N GLU A 216 -22.13 6.60 -7.48
CA GLU A 216 -22.03 6.43 -8.93
C GLU A 216 -20.85 5.51 -9.31
N SER A 217 -20.48 4.57 -8.44
CA SER A 217 -19.38 3.64 -8.69
C SER A 217 -19.50 2.97 -10.06
N TYR A 218 -18.38 2.92 -10.80
CA TYR A 218 -18.30 2.23 -12.10
C TYR A 218 -18.45 0.69 -11.98
N PHE A 219 -18.44 0.14 -10.77
CA PHE A 219 -18.60 -1.28 -10.50
C PHE A 219 -19.55 -1.52 -9.32
N ASP A 220 -20.38 -2.57 -9.39
CA ASP A 220 -21.40 -2.86 -8.39
C ASP A 220 -20.79 -3.09 -6.99
N ALA A 221 -21.18 -2.26 -6.03
CA ALA A 221 -20.72 -2.30 -4.65
C ALA A 221 -21.07 -3.62 -3.94
N SER A 222 -22.12 -4.33 -4.38
CA SER A 222 -22.45 -5.65 -3.82
C SER A 222 -21.31 -6.67 -3.98
N SER A 223 -20.47 -6.50 -5.01
CA SER A 223 -19.34 -7.40 -5.31
C SER A 223 -18.15 -7.22 -4.35
N TYR A 224 -18.16 -6.18 -3.53
CA TYR A 224 -17.13 -5.91 -2.52
C TYR A 224 -17.67 -5.37 -1.19
N SER A 225 -18.95 -5.61 -0.92
CA SER A 225 -19.64 -5.10 0.28
C SER A 225 -19.09 -5.62 1.62
N ARG A 226 -18.38 -6.76 1.61
CA ARG A 226 -17.73 -7.34 2.79
C ARG A 226 -16.42 -6.68 3.18
N VAL A 227 -15.91 -5.71 2.40
CA VAL A 227 -14.75 -4.91 2.75
C VAL A 227 -15.24 -3.65 3.46
N ASP A 228 -14.97 -3.52 4.76
CA ASP A 228 -15.43 -2.38 5.55
C ASP A 228 -14.46 -1.20 5.46
N LEU A 229 -13.16 -1.49 5.39
CA LEU A 229 -12.12 -0.48 5.42
C LEU A 229 -11.00 -0.82 4.43
N VAL A 230 -10.50 0.19 3.72
CA VAL A 230 -9.26 0.09 2.95
C VAL A 230 -8.17 0.91 3.63
N VAL A 231 -7.01 0.30 3.89
CA VAL A 231 -5.80 1.01 4.36
C VAL A 231 -4.86 1.16 3.19
N LEU A 232 -4.69 2.38 2.68
CA LEU A 232 -3.62 2.66 1.72
C LEU A 232 -2.33 2.88 2.49
N THR A 233 -1.24 2.20 2.11
CA THR A 233 0.05 2.31 2.80
C THR A 233 1.22 2.38 1.82
N ASN A 234 2.27 3.12 2.16
CA ASN A 234 3.46 3.23 1.32
C ASN A 234 4.46 2.06 1.43
N LEU A 235 4.02 0.89 1.89
CA LEU A 235 4.90 -0.25 2.10
C LEU A 235 5.54 -0.78 0.80
N TYR A 236 4.87 -0.66 -0.36
CA TYR A 236 5.53 -0.98 -1.65
C TYR A 236 6.77 -0.10 -1.83
N HIS A 237 6.65 1.21 -1.64
CA HIS A 237 7.79 2.14 -1.72
C HIS A 237 8.94 1.72 -0.82
N ARG A 238 8.60 1.34 0.42
CA ARG A 238 9.58 0.98 1.46
C ARG A 238 10.34 -0.29 1.08
N HIS A 239 9.70 -1.26 0.43
CA HIS A 239 10.33 -2.54 0.07
C HIS A 239 10.96 -2.57 -1.32
N LYS A 240 10.49 -1.73 -2.25
CA LYS A 240 11.18 -1.48 -3.53
C LYS A 240 12.53 -0.82 -3.22
N ASP A 241 13.62 -1.25 -3.84
CA ASP A 241 14.95 -0.62 -3.83
C ASP A 241 15.33 0.14 -2.53
N PRO A 242 15.40 -0.52 -1.36
CA PRO A 242 15.59 0.17 -0.08
C PRO A 242 16.95 0.87 0.01
N ASN A 243 17.98 0.39 -0.71
CA ASN A 243 19.28 1.04 -0.82
C ASN A 243 19.24 2.43 -1.51
N GLN A 244 18.18 2.75 -2.27
CA GLN A 244 17.99 4.06 -2.89
C GLN A 244 17.21 5.04 -1.99
N LYS A 245 16.88 4.64 -0.75
CA LYS A 245 15.98 5.40 0.14
C LYS A 245 16.63 5.77 1.48
N PRO A 246 17.79 6.47 1.48
CA PRO A 246 18.56 6.72 2.70
C PRO A 246 17.87 7.61 3.74
N LEU A 247 16.80 8.32 3.38
CA LEU A 247 16.02 9.12 4.32
C LEU A 247 14.88 8.33 4.98
N LEU A 248 14.66 7.09 4.56
CA LEU A 248 13.66 6.20 5.16
C LEU A 248 14.34 5.22 6.09
N HIS A 249 13.75 5.06 7.27
CA HIS A 249 14.14 4.08 8.26
C HIS A 249 12.96 3.16 8.58
N GLY A 250 13.25 2.04 9.24
CA GLY A 250 12.21 1.12 9.71
C GLY A 250 11.35 0.57 8.56
N HIS A 251 11.97 0.15 7.46
CA HIS A 251 11.26 -0.36 6.26
C HIS A 251 10.26 -1.48 6.57
N TRP A 252 10.52 -2.26 7.61
CA TRP A 252 9.69 -3.38 8.07
C TRP A 252 8.74 -3.02 9.23
N GLN A 253 8.55 -1.73 9.53
CA GLN A 253 7.70 -1.28 10.64
C GLN A 253 6.48 -0.53 10.10
N LEU A 254 5.28 -1.09 10.31
CA LEU A 254 4.04 -0.44 9.88
C LEU A 254 3.83 0.91 10.59
N VAL A 255 4.32 1.08 11.83
CA VAL A 255 4.27 2.38 12.55
C VAL A 255 5.10 3.48 11.90
N GLU A 256 6.09 3.12 11.08
CA GLU A 256 6.87 4.05 10.28
C GLU A 256 6.24 4.27 8.90
N ALA A 257 5.28 3.45 8.48
CA ALA A 257 4.62 3.59 7.19
C ALA A 257 3.65 4.78 7.17
N PHE A 258 3.49 5.37 5.98
CA PHE A 258 2.46 6.36 5.75
C PHE A 258 1.17 5.63 5.42
N CYS A 259 0.15 5.76 6.28
CA CYS A 259 -1.14 5.11 6.08
C CYS A 259 -2.29 6.13 5.99
N ILE A 260 -3.26 5.83 5.12
CA ILE A 260 -4.56 6.51 5.02
C ILE A 260 -5.66 5.45 5.19
N LEU A 261 -6.62 5.73 6.06
CA LEU A 261 -7.81 4.91 6.27
C LEU A 261 -8.94 5.39 5.38
N CYS A 262 -9.51 4.51 4.57
CA CYS A 262 -10.57 4.80 3.63
C CYS A 262 -11.77 3.91 3.95
N GLU A 263 -12.73 4.45 4.68
CA GLU A 263 -13.97 3.75 5.06
C GLU A 263 -14.86 3.50 3.85
N ASN A 264 -15.34 2.26 3.70
CA ASN A 264 -16.34 1.95 2.70
C ASN A 264 -17.69 2.53 3.14
N PRO A 265 -18.28 3.49 2.41
CA PRO A 265 -19.55 4.11 2.79
C PRO A 265 -20.74 3.13 2.78
N ASN A 266 -20.57 1.92 2.21
CA ASN A 266 -21.56 0.86 2.25
C ASN A 266 -21.37 -0.11 3.42
N SER A 267 -20.34 0.08 4.26
CA SER A 267 -20.20 -0.71 5.48
C SER A 267 -21.35 -0.42 6.43
N THR A 268 -21.77 -1.45 7.16
CA THR A 268 -22.84 -1.36 8.17
C THR A 268 -22.28 -1.35 9.59
N LYS A 269 -20.94 -1.32 9.73
CA LYS A 269 -20.28 -1.37 11.03
C LYS A 269 -20.42 -0.04 11.77
N PRO A 270 -20.52 -0.06 13.10
CA PRO A 270 -20.60 1.17 13.88
C PRO A 270 -19.24 1.90 13.92
N ASP A 271 -19.29 3.23 13.97
CA ASP A 271 -18.11 4.11 14.07
C ASP A 271 -17.13 3.69 15.18
N SER A 272 -17.64 3.12 16.28
CA SER A 272 -16.80 2.64 17.38
C SER A 272 -15.80 1.58 16.96
N THR A 273 -16.17 0.71 16.01
CA THR A 273 -15.30 -0.36 15.51
C THR A 273 -14.20 0.22 14.62
N PHE A 274 -14.52 1.21 13.78
CA PHE A 274 -13.53 1.94 12.98
C PHE A 274 -12.57 2.77 13.86
N LEU A 275 -13.11 3.44 14.89
CA LEU A 275 -12.32 4.23 15.82
C LEU A 275 -11.37 3.37 16.65
N GLU A 276 -11.79 2.16 17.04
CA GLU A 276 -10.89 1.26 17.75
C GLU A 276 -9.80 0.72 16.82
N PHE A 277 -10.13 0.37 15.58
CA PHE A 277 -9.12 -0.03 14.58
C PHE A 277 -8.10 1.09 14.33
N SER A 278 -8.54 2.34 14.19
CA SER A 278 -7.65 3.47 13.88
C SER A 278 -6.58 3.72 14.96
N ARG A 279 -6.80 3.24 16.19
CA ARG A 279 -5.82 3.31 17.29
C ARG A 279 -4.73 2.24 17.19
N THR A 280 -4.92 1.21 16.35
CA THR A 280 -3.99 0.08 16.21
C THR A 280 -2.86 0.35 15.22
N ILE A 281 -3.01 1.38 14.36
CA ILE A 281 -2.02 1.77 13.36
C ILE A 281 -1.86 3.29 13.33
N ARG A 282 -0.65 3.76 12.98
CA ARG A 282 -0.42 5.18 12.74
C ARG A 282 -1.01 5.54 11.38
N HIS A 283 -1.77 6.64 11.30
CA HIS A 283 -2.38 7.09 10.05
C HIS A 283 -2.43 8.62 9.96
N HIS A 284 -2.61 9.14 8.74
CA HIS A 284 -2.50 10.56 8.43
C HIS A 284 -3.82 11.26 8.12
N ASN A 285 -4.96 10.58 8.27
CA ASN A 285 -6.29 11.12 7.93
C ASN A 285 -6.56 12.50 8.53
N GLY A 286 -6.27 12.71 9.82
CA GLY A 286 -6.50 14.01 10.46
C GLY A 286 -5.61 15.13 9.91
N GLY A 287 -4.34 14.81 9.59
CA GLY A 287 -3.43 15.77 8.95
C GLY A 287 -3.88 16.13 7.54
N LEU A 288 -4.23 15.12 6.74
CA LEU A 288 -4.75 15.29 5.38
C LEU A 288 -6.07 16.06 5.34
N HIS A 289 -6.98 15.79 6.27
CA HIS A 289 -8.27 16.48 6.34
C HIS A 289 -8.12 17.98 6.61
N ASN A 290 -7.12 18.36 7.42
CA ASN A 290 -6.84 19.75 7.77
C ASN A 290 -5.88 20.44 6.77
N HIS A 291 -5.30 19.69 5.83
CA HIS A 291 -4.36 20.22 4.87
C HIS A 291 -5.08 21.00 3.77
N VAL A 292 -4.63 22.22 3.51
CA VAL A 292 -5.12 23.05 2.42
C VAL A 292 -4.03 23.12 1.37
N VAL A 293 -4.36 22.69 0.16
CA VAL A 293 -3.45 22.82 -0.98
C VAL A 293 -3.52 24.26 -1.48
N GLU A 294 -2.41 24.98 -1.38
CA GLU A 294 -2.31 26.35 -1.88
C GLU A 294 -2.24 26.37 -3.42
N GLY A 295 -2.90 27.34 -4.04
CA GLY A 295 -2.82 27.56 -5.49
C GLY A 295 -3.99 28.37 -6.03
N GLU A 296 -3.83 28.86 -7.27
CA GLU A 296 -4.87 29.61 -7.99
C GLU A 296 -5.80 28.71 -8.82
N ALA A 297 -5.51 27.41 -8.90
CA ALA A 297 -6.31 26.46 -9.65
C ALA A 297 -7.65 26.18 -8.95
N PRO A 298 -8.71 25.75 -9.68
CA PRO A 298 -9.97 25.36 -9.07
C PRO A 298 -9.81 24.27 -8.00
N ASP A 299 -10.63 24.32 -6.95
CA ASP A 299 -10.59 23.38 -5.80
C ASP A 299 -10.57 21.91 -6.22
N LEU A 300 -11.29 21.54 -7.29
CA LEU A 300 -11.33 20.17 -7.79
C LEU A 300 -9.94 19.69 -8.24
N ILE A 301 -9.15 20.56 -8.85
CA ILE A 301 -7.77 20.28 -9.29
C ILE A 301 -6.86 20.20 -8.06
N LEU A 302 -6.99 21.16 -7.14
CA LEU A 302 -6.19 21.20 -5.92
C LEU A 302 -6.42 19.96 -5.03
N LYS A 303 -7.66 19.49 -4.92
CA LYS A 303 -7.99 18.22 -4.22
C LYS A 303 -7.32 17.00 -4.84
N GLY A 304 -7.05 17.02 -6.14
CA GLY A 304 -6.29 15.99 -6.84
C GLY A 304 -4.81 15.94 -6.46
N LEU A 305 -4.33 16.88 -5.63
CA LEU A 305 -2.94 16.99 -5.17
C LEU A 305 -2.83 16.97 -3.64
N ALA A 306 -3.90 16.66 -2.91
CA ALA A 306 -3.95 16.75 -1.45
C ALA A 306 -2.88 15.90 -0.76
N VAL A 307 -2.73 14.62 -1.15
CA VAL A 307 -1.73 13.72 -0.56
C VAL A 307 -0.29 14.17 -0.88
N PRO A 308 0.12 14.39 -2.14
CA PRO A 308 1.49 14.82 -2.44
C PRO A 308 1.83 16.19 -1.85
N SER A 309 0.89 17.15 -1.85
CA SER A 309 1.10 18.46 -1.20
C SER A 309 1.26 18.31 0.30
N TYR A 310 0.40 17.55 0.99
CA TYR A 310 0.57 17.28 2.43
C TYR A 310 1.93 16.62 2.75
N VAL A 311 2.35 15.65 1.92
CA VAL A 311 3.66 15.01 2.07
C VAL A 311 4.80 16.02 1.93
N ALA A 312 4.74 16.91 0.94
CA ALA A 312 5.77 17.91 0.72
C ALA A 312 5.79 18.98 1.84
N ASP A 313 4.63 19.60 2.07
CA ASP A 313 4.51 20.85 2.82
C ASP A 313 4.45 20.62 4.33
N GLU A 314 3.79 19.55 4.77
CA GLU A 314 3.54 19.30 6.20
C GLU A 314 4.50 18.28 6.80
N LEU A 315 5.12 17.43 5.99
CA LEU A 315 6.02 16.36 6.43
C LEU A 315 7.46 16.60 6.00
N GLN A 316 7.74 16.62 4.70
CA GLN A 316 9.11 16.74 4.19
C GLN A 316 9.74 18.10 4.53
N ALA A 317 8.98 19.19 4.46
CA ALA A 317 9.45 20.52 4.88
C ALA A 317 9.87 20.57 6.37
N LYS A 318 9.36 19.64 7.19
CA LYS A 318 9.70 19.49 8.61
C LYS A 318 10.72 18.38 8.87
N GLY A 319 11.33 17.83 7.82
CA GLY A 319 12.31 16.74 7.91
C GLY A 319 11.72 15.37 8.25
N VAL A 320 10.41 15.18 8.08
CA VAL A 320 9.74 13.89 8.27
C VAL A 320 9.55 13.21 6.92
N TYR A 321 10.22 12.08 6.71
CA TYR A 321 10.24 11.37 5.43
C TYR A 321 9.51 10.04 5.52
N TYR A 322 8.38 9.95 4.83
CA TYR A 322 7.73 8.68 4.51
C TYR A 322 8.05 8.21 3.10
N PHE A 323 8.20 9.17 2.17
CA PHE A 323 8.63 8.93 0.81
C PHE A 323 10.01 9.54 0.62
N GLN A 324 10.86 8.81 -0.11
CA GLN A 324 12.16 9.31 -0.52
C GLN A 324 11.92 10.42 -1.55
N PRO A 325 12.34 11.68 -1.28
CA PRO A 325 12.20 12.77 -2.24
C PRO A 325 12.95 12.44 -3.54
N ALA A 326 12.41 12.91 -4.66
CA ALA A 326 13.13 12.88 -5.92
C ALA A 326 14.49 13.57 -5.76
N LYS A 327 15.54 13.04 -6.40
CA LYS A 327 16.85 13.71 -6.42
C LYS A 327 16.64 15.08 -7.06
N SER A 328 16.85 16.15 -6.29
CA SER A 328 16.89 17.49 -6.87
C SER A 328 18.00 17.52 -7.90
N GLU A 329 17.69 17.85 -9.16
CA GLU A 329 18.74 18.26 -10.08
C GLU A 329 19.53 19.40 -9.44
N PRO A 330 20.86 19.44 -9.56
CA PRO A 330 21.61 20.62 -9.18
C PRO A 330 20.96 21.80 -9.88
N LYS A 331 20.50 22.80 -9.12
CA LYS A 331 20.08 24.06 -9.72
C LYS A 331 21.26 24.55 -10.55
N GLU A 332 21.18 24.47 -11.87
CA GLU A 332 22.07 25.23 -12.73
C GLU A 332 21.87 26.68 -12.29
N GLU A 333 22.90 27.26 -11.68
CA GLU A 333 22.98 28.69 -11.51
C GLU A 333 22.89 29.27 -12.93
N LEU A 334 21.71 29.76 -13.29
CA LEU A 334 21.52 30.63 -14.44
C LEU A 334 22.53 31.77 -14.29
N LYS A 335 23.63 31.68 -15.04
CA LYS A 335 24.64 32.71 -15.17
C LYS A 335 24.18 33.81 -16.11
#